data_AF-A0A1C5WL73-F1
#
_entry.id   AF-A0A1C5WL73-F1
#
_cell.length_a   1.000
_cell.length_b   1.000
_cell.length_c   1.000
_cell.angle_alpha   90.00
_cell.angle_beta   90.00
_cell.angle_gamma   90.00
#
_symmetry.space_group_name_H-M   'P 1'
#
loop_
_entity.id
_entity.type
_entity.pdbx_description
1 polymer ?
#
loop_
_entity_poly.entity_id
_entity_poly.type
_entity_poly.pdbx_seq_one_letter_code
_entity_poly.pdbx_strand_id
1 'polypeptide(L)'
;MGAVLIGGLIEGCLGLLARDWKKNITPIVAASVVTSIGFSLFSVGTRSFGGGYSESFGSAKNLLLGIITLAACLLFNIFAKSYWKQLSVLFGLIVGYILAIFMGKVDLSVIFNGGLITLPHLLPFKIKFDLGAIIAVVVIFLVSAAETIGDTQPL
;
A
#
# COMPACT_ATOMS: atom_id res chain seq x y z
N MET A 1 -1.37 5.27 -18.00
CA MET A 1 -0.22 4.66 -18.72
C MET A 1 0.77 5.71 -19.21
N GLY A 2 0.36 6.69 -20.04
CA GLY A 2 1.27 7.76 -20.50
C GLY A 2 1.91 8.57 -19.36
N ALA A 3 1.12 8.93 -18.34
CA ALA A 3 1.62 9.62 -17.16
C ALA A 3 2.65 8.82 -16.34
N VAL A 4 2.45 7.51 -16.19
CA VAL A 4 3.37 6.61 -15.46
C VAL A 4 4.67 6.42 -16.23
N LEU A 5 4.62 6.29 -17.56
CA LEU A 5 5.81 6.19 -18.41
C LEU A 5 6.66 7.47 -18.34
N ILE A 6 6.03 8.64 -18.52
CA ILE A 6 6.74 9.93 -18.45
C ILE A 6 7.26 10.19 -17.05
N GLY A 7 6.42 9.96 -16.03
CA GLY A 7 6.82 10.11 -14.64
C GLY A 7 8.01 9.24 -14.28
N GLY A 8 8.01 7.96 -14.68
CA GLY A 8 9.10 7.03 -14.40
C GLY A 8 10.39 7.38 -15.15
N LEU A 9 10.29 7.91 -16.37
CA LEU A 9 11.45 8.46 -17.09
C LEU A 9 12.06 9.66 -16.35
N ILE A 10 11.21 10.56 -15.84
CA ILE A 10 11.65 11.73 -15.07
C ILE A 10 12.28 11.30 -13.74
N GLU A 11 11.64 10.39 -13.01
CA GLU A 11 12.18 9.84 -11.75
C GLU A 11 13.50 9.12 -11.98
N GLY A 12 13.60 8.29 -13.02
CA GLY A 12 14.84 7.61 -13.37
C GLY A 12 15.96 8.60 -13.67
N CYS A 13 15.66 9.68 -14.40
CA CYS A 13 16.63 10.76 -14.64
C CYS A 13 17.03 11.45 -13.32
N LEU A 14 16.07 11.78 -12.45
CA LEU A 14 16.32 12.38 -11.14
C LEU A 14 17.17 11.46 -10.23
N GLY A 15 16.92 10.14 -10.28
CA GLY A 15 17.69 9.14 -9.56
C GLY A 15 19.15 9.07 -10.02
N LEU A 16 19.41 9.22 -11.32
CA LEU A 16 20.78 9.31 -11.85
C LEU A 16 21.50 10.58 -11.36
N LEU A 17 20.77 11.70 -11.19
CA LEU A 17 21.29 12.95 -10.64
C LEU A 17 21.19 13.04 -9.10
N ALA A 18 20.83 11.94 -8.42
CA ALA A 18 20.63 11.93 -6.96
C ALA A 18 21.88 12.33 -6.18
N ARG A 19 23.07 12.13 -6.75
CA ARG A 19 24.35 12.51 -6.12
C ARG A 19 24.45 14.01 -5.83
N ASP A 20 23.82 14.84 -6.65
CA ASP A 20 23.89 16.30 -6.54
C ASP A 20 22.78 16.86 -5.65
N TRP A 21 21.58 16.25 -5.68
CA TRP A 21 20.41 16.75 -4.95
C TRP A 21 20.18 16.10 -3.58
N LYS A 22 20.80 14.96 -3.29
CA LYS A 22 20.75 14.31 -1.95
C LYS A 22 21.18 15.23 -0.81
N LYS A 23 22.03 16.23 -1.09
CA LYS A 23 22.49 17.21 -0.10
C LYS A 23 21.33 18.07 0.43
N ASN A 24 20.29 18.26 -0.37
CA ASN A 24 19.14 19.07 -0.02
C ASN A 24 18.07 18.27 0.73
N ILE A 25 18.11 16.93 0.67
CA ILE A 25 17.21 16.04 1.39
C ILE A 25 17.88 15.63 2.70
N THR A 26 17.60 16.38 3.76
CA THR A 26 18.03 16.03 5.11
C THR A 26 17.17 14.90 5.68
N PRO A 27 17.68 14.09 6.63
CA PRO A 27 16.92 13.00 7.24
C PRO A 27 15.58 13.43 7.84
N ILE A 28 15.50 14.67 8.35
CA ILE A 28 14.27 15.26 8.88
C ILE A 28 13.19 15.43 7.79
N VAL A 29 13.58 15.82 6.57
CA VAL A 29 12.66 15.97 5.43
C VAL A 29 12.14 14.60 5.01
N ALA A 30 13.01 13.61 4.83
CA ALA A 30 12.59 12.26 4.49
C ALA A 30 11.63 11.66 5.54
N ALA A 31 11.95 11.80 6.83
CA ALA A 31 11.09 11.33 7.92
C ALA A 31 9.70 12.00 7.89
N SER A 32 9.63 13.32 7.63
CA SER A 32 8.36 14.04 7.51
C SER A 32 7.51 13.56 6.34
N VAL A 33 8.14 13.27 5.20
CA VAL A 33 7.48 12.76 3.99
C VAL A 33 6.92 11.36 4.25
N VAL A 34 7.73 10.45 4.77
CA VAL A 34 7.30 9.07 5.10
C VAL A 34 6.16 9.07 6.13
N THR A 35 6.25 9.93 7.15
CA THR A 35 5.18 10.07 8.15
C THR A 35 3.88 10.57 7.52
N SER A 36 3.97 11.53 6.59
CA SER A 36 2.81 12.06 5.86
C SER A 36 2.15 11.00 4.96
N ILE A 37 2.95 10.17 4.28
CA ILE A 37 2.46 9.02 3.51
C ILE A 37 1.74 8.04 4.45
N GLY A 38 2.36 7.70 5.58
CA GLY A 38 1.77 6.82 6.58
C GLY A 38 0.43 7.34 7.12
N PHE A 39 0.34 8.63 7.45
CA PHE A 39 -0.90 9.25 7.92
C PHE A 39 -1.99 9.27 6.84
N SER A 40 -1.61 9.52 5.58
CA SER A 40 -2.54 9.46 4.45
C SER A 40 -3.12 8.05 4.27
N LEU A 41 -2.28 7.02 4.36
CA LEU A 41 -2.68 5.61 4.28
C LEU A 41 -3.49 5.16 5.51
N PHE A 42 -3.23 5.71 6.69
CA PHE A 42 -3.97 5.41 7.90
C PHE A 42 -5.48 5.71 7.75
N SER A 43 -5.83 6.81 7.07
CA SER A 43 -7.23 7.14 6.79
C SER A 43 -7.93 6.09 5.90
N VAL A 44 -7.22 5.55 4.91
CA VAL A 44 -7.72 4.49 4.04
C VAL A 44 -7.84 3.17 4.81
N GLY A 45 -6.87 2.88 5.69
CA GLY A 45 -6.89 1.73 6.57
C GLY A 45 -8.07 1.72 7.53
N THR A 46 -8.33 2.83 8.23
CA THR A 46 -9.48 2.96 9.15
C THR A 46 -10.81 2.87 8.41
N ARG A 47 -10.89 3.39 7.18
CA ARG A 47 -12.07 3.22 6.33
C ARG A 47 -12.29 1.77 5.91
N SER A 48 -11.23 1.06 5.55
CA SER A 48 -11.31 -0.37 5.23
C SER A 48 -11.73 -1.19 6.45
N PHE A 49 -11.18 -0.86 7.63
CA PHE A 49 -11.51 -1.48 8.91
C PHE A 49 -13.01 -1.35 9.27
N GLY A 50 -13.63 -0.22 8.93
CA GLY A 50 -15.06 0.00 9.12
C GLY A 50 -15.98 -0.78 8.15
N GLY A 51 -15.46 -1.41 7.10
CA GLY A 51 -16.27 -2.08 6.08
C GLY A 51 -16.30 -1.38 4.71
N GLY A 52 -15.35 -0.49 4.44
CA GLY A 52 -15.11 0.10 3.13
C GLY A 52 -16.16 1.13 2.69
N TYR A 53 -16.48 1.14 1.39
CA TYR A 53 -17.46 2.06 0.79
C TYR A 53 -18.88 1.46 0.76
N SER A 54 -19.20 0.56 1.70
CA SER A 54 -20.52 -0.07 1.80
C SER A 54 -21.44 0.66 2.77
N GLU A 55 -22.75 0.51 2.59
CA GLU A 55 -23.76 1.02 3.53
C GLU A 55 -23.66 0.39 4.92
N SER A 56 -22.96 -0.75 5.05
CA SER A 56 -22.69 -1.43 6.32
C SER A 56 -21.43 -0.90 7.04
N PHE A 57 -21.00 0.33 6.71
CA PHE A 57 -19.87 0.97 7.37
C PHE A 57 -20.12 1.10 8.88
N GLY A 58 -19.17 0.65 9.69
CA GLY A 58 -19.29 0.63 11.14
C GLY A 58 -20.19 -0.47 11.71
N SER A 59 -20.65 -1.43 10.90
CA SER A 59 -21.41 -2.57 11.45
C SER A 59 -20.59 -3.33 12.48
N ALA A 60 -21.24 -3.81 13.56
CA ALA A 60 -20.59 -4.57 14.62
C ALA A 60 -19.79 -5.77 14.08
N LYS A 61 -20.27 -6.39 12.99
CA LYS A 61 -19.59 -7.49 12.30
C LYS A 61 -18.29 -7.05 11.62
N ASN A 62 -18.25 -5.88 10.98
CA ASN A 62 -17.02 -5.38 10.33
C ASN A 62 -15.98 -4.95 11.36
N LEU A 63 -16.42 -4.24 12.40
CA LEU A 63 -15.53 -3.82 13.48
C LEU A 63 -14.97 -5.01 14.24
N LEU A 64 -15.78 -6.02 14.55
CA LEU A 64 -15.33 -7.23 15.23
C LEU A 64 -14.32 -8.01 14.37
N LEU A 65 -14.56 -8.14 13.06
CA LEU A 65 -13.59 -8.76 12.12
C LEU A 65 -12.26 -7.99 12.11
N GLY A 66 -12.31 -6.66 12.00
CA GLY A 66 -11.14 -5.80 12.04
C GLY A 66 -10.37 -5.91 13.35
N ILE A 67 -11.06 -5.85 14.49
CA ILE A 67 -10.47 -5.95 15.83
C ILE A 67 -9.78 -7.31 16.02
N ILE A 68 -10.41 -8.41 15.62
CA ILE A 68 -9.79 -9.74 15.78
C ILE A 68 -8.56 -9.88 14.86
N THR A 69 -8.64 -9.38 13.63
CA THR A 69 -7.50 -9.38 12.69
C THR A 69 -6.32 -8.57 13.26
N LEU A 70 -6.61 -7.38 13.79
CA LEU A 70 -5.63 -6.51 14.43
C LEU A 70 -5.04 -7.17 15.69
N ALA A 71 -5.88 -7.74 16.54
CA ALA A 71 -5.45 -8.43 17.76
C ALA A 71 -4.55 -9.64 17.42
N ALA A 72 -4.90 -10.43 16.40
CA ALA A 72 -4.08 -11.56 15.94
C ALA A 72 -2.71 -11.08 15.44
N CYS A 73 -2.67 -9.97 14.66
CA CYS A 73 -1.43 -9.35 14.22
C CYS A 73 -0.56 -8.89 15.40
N LEU A 74 -1.15 -8.18 16.37
CA LEU A 74 -0.42 -7.65 17.54
C LEU A 74 0.08 -8.77 18.46
N LEU A 75 -0.77 -9.76 18.77
CA LEU A 75 -0.39 -10.91 19.58
C LEU A 75 0.78 -11.66 18.94
N PHE A 76 0.69 -11.93 17.64
CA PHE A 76 1.80 -12.56 16.93
C PHE A 76 3.06 -11.69 16.96
N ASN A 77 2.95 -10.37 16.78
CA ASN A 77 4.10 -9.46 16.85
C ASN A 77 4.80 -9.46 18.22
N ILE A 78 4.02 -9.57 19.31
CA ILE A 78 4.53 -9.62 20.69
C ILE A 78 5.23 -10.95 20.97
N PHE A 79 4.62 -12.08 20.60
CA PHE A 79 5.17 -13.42 20.88
C PHE A 79 6.27 -13.86 19.89
N ALA A 80 6.27 -13.32 18.68
CA ALA A 80 7.25 -13.65 17.64
C ALA A 80 8.65 -13.09 17.96
N LYS A 81 9.69 -13.90 17.68
CA LYS A 81 11.09 -13.50 17.87
C LYS A 81 11.73 -13.07 16.55
N SER A 82 12.44 -11.95 16.59
CA SER A 82 13.31 -11.43 15.52
C SER A 82 12.64 -11.42 14.13
N TYR A 83 13.06 -12.30 13.21
CA TYR A 83 12.55 -12.41 11.86
C TYR A 83 11.03 -12.62 11.77
N TRP A 84 10.46 -13.37 12.70
CA TRP A 84 9.03 -13.69 12.71
C TRP A 84 8.13 -12.48 12.95
N LYS A 85 8.67 -11.37 13.48
CA LYS A 85 7.89 -10.14 13.68
C LYS A 85 7.45 -9.50 12.38
N GLN A 86 8.22 -9.63 11.30
CA GLN A 86 7.84 -9.09 9.98
C GLN A 86 6.65 -9.84 9.38
N LEU A 87 6.50 -11.12 9.73
CA LEU A 87 5.40 -11.98 9.27
C LEU A 87 4.09 -11.76 10.04
N SER A 88 4.06 -10.90 11.06
CA SER A 88 2.86 -10.70 11.89
C SER A 88 1.68 -10.16 11.09
N VAL A 89 1.92 -9.30 10.11
CA VAL A 89 0.88 -8.76 9.23
C VAL A 89 0.28 -9.86 8.35
N LEU A 90 1.12 -10.75 7.79
CA LEU A 90 0.66 -11.88 7.00
C LEU A 90 -0.17 -12.85 7.85
N PHE A 91 0.29 -13.15 9.07
CA PHE A 91 -0.45 -14.00 10.00
C PHE A 91 -1.81 -13.40 10.35
N GLY A 92 -1.85 -12.12 10.70
CA GLY A 92 -3.10 -11.40 10.98
C GLY A 92 -4.06 -11.46 9.78
N LEU A 93 -3.57 -11.23 8.57
CA LEU A 93 -4.35 -11.32 7.33
C LEU A 93 -4.97 -12.71 7.13
N ILE A 94 -4.19 -13.78 7.35
CA ILE A 94 -4.68 -15.17 7.22
C ILE A 94 -5.81 -15.43 8.22
N VAL A 95 -5.60 -15.10 9.50
CA VAL A 95 -6.61 -15.29 10.55
C VAL A 95 -7.87 -14.48 10.24
N GLY A 96 -7.72 -13.22 9.83
CA GLY A 96 -8.83 -12.36 9.44
C GLY A 96 -9.61 -12.90 8.24
N TYR A 97 -8.91 -13.43 7.23
CA TYR A 97 -9.55 -14.00 6.05
C TYR A 97 -10.35 -15.28 6.38
N ILE A 98 -9.80 -16.16 7.21
CA ILE A 98 -10.50 -17.36 7.70
C ILE A 98 -11.80 -16.96 8.43
N LEU A 99 -11.73 -15.97 9.33
CA LEU A 99 -12.91 -15.46 10.01
C LEU A 99 -13.93 -14.85 9.04
N ALA A 100 -13.47 -14.12 8.03
CA ALA A 100 -14.36 -13.55 7.02
C ALA A 100 -15.14 -14.63 6.24
N ILE A 101 -14.52 -15.78 5.96
CA ILE A 101 -15.18 -16.94 5.35
C ILE A 101 -16.29 -17.46 6.28
N PHE A 102 -15.99 -17.69 7.57
CA PHE A 102 -17.00 -18.13 8.53
C PHE A 102 -18.14 -17.13 8.73
N MET A 103 -17.87 -15.83 8.56
CA MET A 103 -18.87 -14.78 8.63
C MET A 103 -19.69 -14.60 7.33
N GLY A 104 -19.43 -15.41 6.29
CA GLY A 104 -20.13 -15.35 5.00
C GLY A 104 -19.86 -14.07 4.20
N LYS A 105 -18.76 -13.36 4.51
CA LYS A 105 -18.37 -12.11 3.85
C LYS A 105 -17.52 -12.33 2.60
N VAL A 106 -17.13 -13.58 2.32
CA VAL A 106 -16.25 -13.96 1.21
C VAL A 106 -17.07 -14.69 0.17
N ASP A 107 -17.12 -14.14 -1.05
CA ASP A 107 -17.69 -14.81 -2.21
C ASP A 107 -16.61 -15.64 -2.93
N LEU A 108 -16.63 -16.96 -2.70
CA LEU A 108 -15.71 -17.90 -3.33
C LEU A 108 -16.13 -18.25 -4.76
N SER A 109 -17.36 -17.90 -5.18
CA SER A 109 -17.90 -18.24 -6.50
C SER A 109 -17.09 -17.60 -7.63
N VAL A 110 -16.53 -16.41 -7.39
CA VAL A 110 -15.66 -15.68 -8.32
C VAL A 110 -14.43 -16.51 -8.71
N ILE A 111 -13.85 -17.26 -7.77
CA ILE A 111 -12.67 -18.10 -8.00
C ILE A 111 -13.05 -19.34 -8.83
N PHE A 112 -14.21 -19.94 -8.54
CA PHE A 112 -14.68 -21.12 -9.27
C PHE A 112 -15.17 -20.81 -10.69
N ASN A 113 -15.66 -19.59 -10.95
CA ASN A 113 -16.20 -19.19 -12.25
C ASN A 113 -15.16 -18.46 -13.14
N GLY A 114 -14.19 -17.76 -12.54
CA GLY A 114 -13.25 -16.88 -13.25
C GLY A 114 -12.15 -17.56 -14.08
N GLY A 115 -12.11 -18.89 -14.13
CA GLY A 115 -11.06 -19.66 -14.78
C GLY A 115 -9.74 -19.60 -14.01
N LEU A 116 -9.19 -20.77 -13.67
CA LEU A 116 -7.92 -20.89 -12.91
C LEU A 116 -6.71 -20.26 -13.62
N ILE A 117 -6.81 -20.05 -14.94
CA ILE A 117 -5.78 -19.44 -15.77
C ILE A 117 -6.46 -18.39 -16.66
N THR A 118 -6.41 -17.14 -16.21
CA THR A 118 -6.74 -15.98 -17.03
C THR A 118 -5.45 -15.32 -17.46
N LEU A 119 -5.21 -15.23 -18.77
CA LEU A 119 -4.05 -14.54 -19.29
C LEU A 119 -4.28 -13.03 -19.09
N PRO A 120 -3.40 -12.32 -18.35
CA PRO A 120 -3.56 -10.88 -18.16
C PRO A 120 -3.53 -10.20 -19.53
N HIS A 121 -4.52 -9.37 -19.83
CA HIS A 121 -4.53 -8.59 -21.05
C HIS A 121 -3.29 -7.68 -21.08
N LEU A 122 -2.45 -7.82 -22.10
CA LEU A 122 -1.32 -6.93 -22.34
C LEU A 122 -1.84 -5.54 -22.71
N LEU A 123 -1.46 -4.52 -21.96
CA LEU A 123 -1.89 -3.12 -22.12
C LEU A 123 -3.43 -2.95 -22.22
N PRO A 124 -4.18 -3.27 -21.14
CA PRO A 124 -5.63 -3.13 -21.15
C PRO A 124 -6.07 -1.65 -21.19
N PHE A 125 -5.14 -0.72 -20.90
CA PHE A 125 -5.38 0.71 -20.85
C PHE A 125 -4.66 1.43 -21.99
N LYS A 126 -5.43 2.19 -22.80
CA LYS A 126 -4.87 3.03 -23.88
C LYS A 126 -3.87 4.04 -23.31
N ILE A 127 -2.78 4.27 -24.05
CA ILE A 127 -1.81 5.31 -23.71
C ILE A 127 -2.43 6.66 -24.07
N LYS A 128 -2.97 7.32 -23.05
CA LYS A 128 -3.37 8.73 -23.12
C LYS A 128 -2.38 9.57 -22.32
N PHE A 129 -1.95 10.66 -22.93
CA PHE A 129 -1.14 11.68 -22.27
C PHE A 129 -2.07 12.77 -21.76
N ASP A 130 -2.15 12.88 -20.45
CA ASP A 130 -2.89 13.91 -19.75
C ASP A 130 -1.90 14.67 -18.89
N LEU A 131 -1.79 15.97 -19.13
CA LEU A 131 -0.77 16.80 -18.48
C LEU A 131 -0.99 16.88 -16.96
N GLY A 132 -2.26 16.92 -16.53
CA GLY A 132 -2.61 16.92 -15.10
C GLY A 132 -2.17 15.62 -14.42
N ALA A 133 -2.46 14.48 -15.05
CA ALA A 133 -2.02 13.18 -14.54
C ALA A 133 -0.49 13.02 -14.55
N ILE A 134 0.20 13.55 -15.56
CA ILE A 134 1.68 13.54 -15.63
C ILE A 134 2.26 14.28 -14.43
N ILE A 135 1.81 15.50 -14.17
CA ILE A 135 2.32 16.32 -13.05
C ILE A 135 2.07 15.61 -11.71
N ALA A 136 0.88 15.07 -11.50
CA ALA A 136 0.55 14.33 -10.27
C ALA A 136 1.48 13.14 -10.05
N VAL A 137 1.75 12.35 -11.09
CA VAL A 137 2.63 11.18 -11.01
C VAL A 137 4.10 11.59 -10.78
N VAL A 138 4.57 12.66 -11.41
CA VAL A 138 5.93 13.19 -11.17
C VAL A 138 6.12 13.59 -9.71
N VAL A 139 5.11 14.20 -9.08
CA VAL A 139 5.17 14.57 -7.66
C VAL A 139 5.23 13.33 -6.76
N ILE A 140 4.42 12.31 -7.04
CA ILE A 140 4.45 11.02 -6.30
C ILE A 140 5.84 10.37 -6.40
N PHE A 141 6.43 10.39 -7.60
CA PHE A 141 7.76 9.85 -7.81
C PHE A 141 8.88 10.67 -7.17
N LEU A 142 8.75 11.99 -7.11
CA LEU A 142 9.67 12.83 -6.33
C LEU A 142 9.65 12.45 -4.83
N VAL A 143 8.46 12.17 -4.30
CA VAL A 143 8.26 11.71 -2.92
C VAL A 143 8.89 10.34 -2.69
N SER A 144 8.70 9.39 -3.61
CA SER A 144 9.35 8.06 -3.63
C SER A 144 10.88 8.16 -3.63
N ALA A 145 11.43 9.04 -4.46
CA ALA A 145 12.87 9.28 -4.51
C ALA A 145 13.40 9.86 -3.18
N ALA A 146 12.68 10.78 -2.55
CA ALA A 146 13.04 11.35 -1.25
C ALA A 146 13.01 10.30 -0.12
N GLU A 147 12.02 9.40 -0.12
CA GLU A 147 11.95 8.26 0.80
C GLU A 147 13.15 7.32 0.63
N THR A 148 13.47 6.95 -0.61
CA THR A 148 14.60 6.05 -0.92
C THR A 148 15.94 6.62 -0.46
N ILE A 149 16.15 7.93 -0.63
CA ILE A 149 17.35 8.62 -0.12
C ILE A 149 17.39 8.57 1.40
N GLY A 150 16.26 8.82 2.07
CA GLY A 150 16.16 8.77 3.53
C GLY A 150 16.51 7.39 4.11
N ASP A 151 16.05 6.31 3.46
CA ASP A 151 16.30 4.93 3.90
C ASP A 151 17.75 4.49 3.66
N THR A 152 18.42 5.07 2.66
CA THR A 152 19.81 4.73 2.31
C THR A 152 20.84 5.52 3.13
N GLN A 153 20.45 6.63 3.76
CA GLN A 153 21.36 7.42 4.59
C GLN A 153 21.67 6.63 5.87
N PRO A 154 22.94 6.27 6.15
CA PRO A 154 23.28 5.71 7.45
C PRO A 154 23.00 6.77 8.52
N LEU A 155 22.15 6.41 9.48
CA LEU A 155 21.95 7.17 10.72
C LEU A 155 23.29 7.40 11.44
#